data_AF-A0A1I7CVN8-F1
#
_entry.id   AF-A0A1I7CVN8-F1
#
_cell.length_a   1.000
_cell.length_b   1.000
_cell.length_c   1.000
_cell.angle_alpha   90.00
_cell.angle_beta   90.00
_cell.angle_gamma   90.00
#
_symmetry.space_group_name_H-M   'P 1'
#
loop_
_entity.id
_entity.type
_entity.pdbx_description
1 polymer ?
#
loop_
_entity_poly.entity_id
_entity_poly.type
_entity_poly.pdbx_seq_one_letter_code
_entity_poly.pdbx_strand_id
1 'polypeptide(L)'
;MRVLILGGSGFVGSAVAKLLSDRCNSVTALARDVSQPKRRMPQIDWISTDIAKLLTPEAWLPLLKDIDAVVNCAGALQDSARDNVAAVQYDAMRALYEAAARLNIKLIVQISARPTATLPTFHSCPPSKPPTKH
;
A
#
# COMPACT_ATOMS: atom_id res chain seq x y z
N MET A 1 -9.82 -17.33 3.94
CA MET A 1 -8.37 -17.03 3.95
C MET A 1 -8.04 -16.11 5.11
N ARG A 2 -6.78 -16.05 5.53
CA ARG A 2 -6.23 -15.12 6.51
C ARG A 2 -5.51 -14.00 5.76
N VAL A 3 -6.05 -12.79 5.83
CA VAL A 3 -5.58 -11.65 5.04
C VAL A 3 -5.05 -10.54 5.95
N LEU A 4 -3.83 -10.09 5.69
CA LEU A 4 -3.27 -8.91 6.33
C LEU A 4 -3.49 -7.68 5.44
N ILE A 5 -4.07 -6.62 6.00
CA ILE A 5 -4.29 -5.34 5.32
C ILE A 5 -3.39 -4.27 5.91
N LEU A 6 -2.52 -3.69 5.09
CA LEU A 6 -1.73 -2.52 5.47
C LEU A 6 -2.53 -1.25 5.19
N GLY A 7 -2.65 -0.35 6.17
CA GLY A 7 -3.48 0.86 6.04
C GLY A 7 -4.99 0.58 6.14
N GLY A 8 -5.38 -0.41 6.96
CA GLY A 8 -6.77 -0.87 7.05
C GLY A 8 -7.76 0.16 7.60
N SER A 9 -7.30 1.23 8.26
CA SER A 9 -8.14 2.34 8.71
C SER A 9 -8.35 3.44 7.65
N GLY A 10 -7.65 3.38 6.52
CA GLY A 10 -7.76 4.36 5.44
C GLY A 10 -9.03 4.19 4.60
N PHE A 11 -9.27 5.10 3.65
CA PHE A 11 -10.46 5.07 2.78
C PHE A 11 -10.60 3.74 2.02
N VAL A 12 -9.59 3.36 1.24
CA VAL A 12 -9.61 2.08 0.50
C VAL A 12 -9.47 0.89 1.44
N GLY A 13 -8.54 0.97 2.40
CA GLY A 13 -8.27 -0.13 3.33
C GLY A 13 -9.49 -0.56 4.14
N SER A 14 -10.30 0.39 4.62
CA SER A 14 -11.50 0.08 5.41
C SER A 14 -12.60 -0.58 4.56
N ALA A 15 -12.78 -0.15 3.31
CA ALA A 15 -13.70 -0.79 2.38
C ALA A 15 -13.27 -2.23 2.04
N VAL A 16 -11.98 -2.45 1.79
CA VAL A 16 -11.42 -3.79 1.55
C VAL A 16 -11.60 -4.68 2.78
N ALA A 17 -11.29 -4.15 3.97
CA ALA A 17 -11.40 -4.91 5.22
C ALA A 17 -12.84 -5.33 5.52
N LYS A 18 -13.80 -4.43 5.32
CA LYS A 18 -15.23 -4.72 5.42
C LYS A 18 -15.65 -5.81 4.43
N LEU A 19 -15.31 -5.65 3.16
CA LEU A 19 -15.69 -6.61 2.10
C LEU A 19 -15.11 -8.01 2.35
N LEU A 20 -13.84 -8.11 2.74
CA LEU A 20 -13.21 -9.41 3.00
C LEU A 20 -13.79 -10.08 4.25
N SER A 21 -14.06 -9.30 5.30
CA SER A 21 -14.70 -9.77 6.53
C SER A 21 -16.11 -10.30 6.26
N ASP A 22 -16.92 -9.58 5.46
CA ASP A 22 -18.28 -10.00 5.08
C ASP A 22 -18.28 -11.30 4.25
N ARG A 23 -17.17 -11.63 3.59
CA ARG A 23 -16.96 -12.87 2.84
C ARG A 23 -16.34 -13.99 3.68
N CYS A 24 -16.46 -13.93 5.01
CA CYS A 24 -15.95 -14.92 5.96
C CYS A 24 -14.42 -15.16 5.89
N ASN A 25 -13.65 -14.14 5.48
CA ASN A 25 -12.19 -14.19 5.65
C ASN A 25 -11.82 -13.73 7.06
N SER A 26 -10.76 -14.34 7.62
CA SER A 26 -10.10 -13.81 8.81
C SER A 26 -9.24 -12.62 8.35
N VAL A 27 -9.52 -11.45 8.89
CA VAL A 27 -8.89 -10.19 8.46
C VAL A 27 -8.13 -9.59 9.63
N THR A 28 -6.83 -9.38 9.42
CA THR A 28 -5.98 -8.59 10.30
C THR A 28 -5.67 -7.26 9.62
N ALA A 29 -5.83 -6.15 10.31
CA ALA A 29 -5.62 -4.80 9.76
C ALA A 29 -4.60 -4.01 10.59
N LEU A 30 -3.60 -3.44 9.90
CA LEU A 30 -2.63 -2.53 10.50
C LEU A 30 -3.09 -1.08 10.36
N ALA A 31 -2.98 -0.33 11.46
CA ALA A 31 -3.15 1.12 11.49
C ALA A 31 -2.32 1.74 12.63
N ARG A 32 -2.04 3.05 12.55
CA ARG A 32 -1.35 3.77 13.65
C ARG A 32 -2.24 4.00 14.86
N ASP A 33 -3.54 4.22 14.63
CA ASP A 33 -4.58 4.32 15.66
C ASP A 33 -5.71 3.36 15.29
N VAL A 34 -6.02 2.46 16.22
CA VAL A 34 -7.03 1.41 16.06
C VAL A 34 -8.27 1.64 16.93
N SER A 35 -8.30 2.69 17.76
CA SER A 35 -9.39 2.94 18.72
C SER A 35 -10.76 3.07 18.03
N GLN A 36 -10.88 3.95 17.04
CA GLN A 36 -12.12 4.12 16.28
C GLN A 36 -12.40 2.97 15.31
N PRO A 37 -11.45 2.50 14.48
CA PRO A 37 -11.70 1.40 13.56
C PRO A 37 -12.15 0.11 14.27
N LYS A 38 -11.55 -0.22 15.43
CA LYS A 38 -11.93 -1.39 16.24
C LYS A 38 -13.36 -1.29 16.78
N ARG A 39 -13.84 -0.09 17.11
CA ARG A 39 -15.25 0.11 17.50
C ARG A 39 -16.22 -0.05 16.32
N ARG A 40 -15.81 0.36 15.12
CA ARG A 40 -16.65 0.29 13.90
C ARG A 40 -16.70 -1.12 13.31
N MET A 41 -15.59 -1.86 13.38
CA MET A 41 -15.44 -3.20 12.83
C MET A 41 -14.76 -4.12 13.87
N PRO A 42 -15.49 -4.50 14.94
CA PRO A 42 -14.94 -5.33 16.02
C PRO A 42 -14.58 -6.75 15.60
N GLN A 43 -15.10 -7.21 14.46
CA GLN A 43 -14.82 -8.53 13.88
C GLN A 43 -13.47 -8.63 13.15
N ILE A 44 -12.76 -7.50 13.00
CA ILE A 44 -11.41 -7.45 12.40
C ILE A 44 -10.38 -7.46 13.52
N ASP A 45 -9.30 -8.22 13.34
CA ASP A 45 -8.16 -8.20 14.23
C ASP A 45 -7.29 -6.97 13.95
N TRP A 46 -7.32 -6.00 14.87
CA TRP A 46 -6.59 -4.73 14.70
C TRP A 46 -5.24 -4.76 15.41
N ILE A 47 -4.19 -4.39 14.69
CA ILE A 47 -2.84 -4.23 15.24
C ILE A 47 -2.39 -2.77 15.07
N SER A 48 -2.07 -2.14 16.20
CA SER A 48 -1.56 -0.78 16.24
C SER A 48 -0.07 -0.78 15.90
N THR A 49 0.28 -0.42 14.67
CA THR A 49 1.66 -0.44 14.18
C THR A 49 1.90 0.68 13.18
N ASP A 50 3.07 1.29 13.28
CA ASP A 50 3.60 2.19 12.26
C ASP A 50 4.46 1.40 11.27
N ILE A 51 3.95 1.18 10.06
CA ILE A 51 4.65 0.41 9.02
C ILE A 51 6.00 1.03 8.63
N ALA A 52 6.17 2.33 8.84
CA ALA A 52 7.43 3.03 8.59
C ALA A 52 8.59 2.57 9.50
N LYS A 53 8.26 1.84 10.57
CA LYS A 53 9.24 1.27 11.51
C LYS A 53 9.58 -0.19 11.21
N LEU A 54 8.86 -0.84 10.30
CA LEU A 54 9.06 -2.24 9.94
C LEU A 54 10.09 -2.36 8.80
N LEU A 55 11.34 -2.03 9.13
CA LEU A 55 12.42 -1.88 8.15
C LEU A 55 13.25 -3.16 7.92
N THR A 56 12.95 -4.23 8.67
CA THR A 56 13.65 -5.52 8.54
C THR A 56 12.65 -6.65 8.36
N PRO A 57 13.02 -7.74 7.65
CA PRO A 57 12.15 -8.90 7.50
C PRO A 57 11.70 -9.46 8.85
N GLU A 58 12.58 -9.45 9.86
CA GLU A 58 12.31 -9.95 11.21
C GLU A 58 11.20 -9.16 11.91
N ALA A 59 11.08 -7.86 11.62
CA ALA A 59 9.98 -7.04 12.14
C ALA A 59 8.62 -7.42 11.52
N TRP A 60 8.62 -7.98 10.31
CA TRP A 60 7.41 -8.42 9.60
C TRP A 60 6.99 -9.85 9.95
N LEU A 61 7.93 -10.74 10.26
CA LEU A 61 7.63 -12.17 10.50
C LEU A 61 6.50 -12.40 11.53
N PRO A 62 6.43 -11.69 12.67
CA PRO A 62 5.32 -11.88 13.62
C PRO A 62 3.95 -11.49 13.07
N LEU A 63 3.91 -10.51 12.14
CA LEU A 63 2.68 -10.00 11.53
C LEU A 63 2.22 -10.86 10.34
N LEU A 64 3.15 -11.57 9.71
CA LEU A 64 2.91 -12.44 8.56
C LEU A 64 2.71 -13.90 8.95
N LYS A 65 2.97 -14.26 10.20
CA LYS A 65 2.69 -15.60 10.70
C LYS A 65 1.22 -15.93 10.43
N ASP A 66 0.98 -17.09 9.83
CA ASP A 66 -0.36 -17.56 9.52
C ASP A 66 -1.15 -16.67 8.53
N ILE A 67 -0.50 -15.79 7.76
CA ILE A 67 -1.16 -15.01 6.72
C ILE A 67 -1.07 -15.73 5.37
N ASP A 68 -2.20 -15.81 4.66
CA ASP A 68 -2.28 -16.42 3.34
C ASP A 68 -2.07 -15.38 2.21
N ALA A 69 -2.46 -14.13 2.45
CA ALA A 69 -2.33 -13.02 1.49
C ALA A 69 -2.16 -11.66 2.18
N VAL A 70 -1.47 -10.74 1.51
CA VAL A 70 -1.30 -9.35 1.97
C VAL A 70 -1.96 -8.39 0.98
N VAL A 71 -2.72 -7.42 1.49
CA VAL A 71 -3.23 -6.30 0.70
C VAL A 71 -2.63 -5.00 1.24
N ASN A 72 -1.78 -4.37 0.43
CA ASN A 72 -1.23 -3.07 0.77
C ASN A 72 -2.14 -1.94 0.26
N CYS A 73 -2.83 -1.28 1.19
CA CYS A 73 -3.63 -0.09 0.97
C CYS A 73 -3.00 1.16 1.62
N ALA A 74 -1.78 1.07 2.12
CA ALA A 74 -1.11 2.19 2.76
C ALA A 74 -0.73 3.25 1.70
N GLY A 75 -1.21 4.48 1.90
CA GLY A 75 -0.92 5.60 1.01
C GLY A 75 0.21 6.48 1.54
N ALA A 76 1.04 7.00 0.63
CA ALA A 76 2.08 8.00 0.92
C ALA A 76 1.58 9.46 0.80
N LEU A 77 0.26 9.69 0.88
CA LEU A 77 -0.36 11.02 0.75
C LEU A 77 -0.09 11.86 2.01
N GLN A 78 1.16 12.32 2.17
CA GLN A 78 1.52 13.44 3.03
C GLN A 78 2.45 14.38 2.26
N ASP A 79 1.87 15.47 1.76
CA ASP A 79 2.59 16.63 1.22
C ASP A 79 3.37 17.29 2.36
N SER A 80 4.69 17.07 2.40
CA SER A 80 5.73 18.00 2.93
C SER A 80 7.10 17.36 3.17
N ALA A 81 7.22 16.02 3.17
CA ALA A 81 8.51 15.31 3.35
C ALA A 81 8.66 14.10 2.40
N ARG A 82 8.39 14.34 1.11
CA ARG A 82 8.11 13.31 0.10
C ARG A 82 9.25 12.29 -0.08
N ASP A 83 10.50 12.73 -0.07
CA ASP A 83 11.64 11.86 -0.38
C ASP A 83 11.96 10.89 0.77
N ASN A 84 11.98 11.38 2.01
CA ASN A 84 12.26 10.53 3.17
C ASN A 84 11.11 9.54 3.43
N VAL A 85 9.85 9.98 3.26
CA VAL A 85 8.69 9.09 3.38
C VAL A 85 8.68 8.04 2.28
N ALA A 86 9.04 8.39 1.04
CA ALA A 86 9.13 7.43 -0.05
C ALA A 86 10.24 6.40 0.17
N ALA A 87 11.43 6.83 0.63
CA ALA A 87 12.53 5.93 0.96
C ALA A 87 12.15 4.95 2.08
N VAL A 88 11.57 5.47 3.17
CA VAL A 88 11.13 4.65 4.31
C VAL A 88 10.03 3.66 3.91
N GLN A 89 9.07 4.07 3.07
CA GLN A 89 8.06 3.13 2.56
C GLN A 89 8.67 2.08 1.63
N TYR A 90 9.61 2.46 0.78
CA TYR A 90 10.33 1.52 -0.08
C TYR A 90 11.04 0.44 0.75
N ASP A 91 11.80 0.85 1.76
CA ASP A 91 12.53 -0.08 2.62
C ASP A 91 11.58 -0.99 3.42
N ALA A 92 10.49 -0.44 3.94
CA ALA A 92 9.47 -1.22 4.64
C ALA A 92 8.81 -2.27 3.73
N MET A 93 8.48 -1.91 2.48
CA MET A 93 7.87 -2.86 1.53
C MET A 93 8.87 -3.90 1.04
N ARG A 94 10.13 -3.53 0.85
CA ARG A 94 11.20 -4.48 0.53
C ARG A 94 11.36 -5.52 1.64
N ALA A 95 11.40 -5.09 2.90
CA ALA A 95 11.47 -5.96 4.05
C ALA A 95 10.25 -6.89 4.17
N LEU A 96 9.04 -6.37 3.88
CA LEU A 96 7.81 -7.16 3.82
C LEU A 96 7.91 -8.28 2.77
N TYR A 97 8.37 -7.98 1.55
CA TYR A 97 8.46 -8.96 0.48
C TYR A 97 9.46 -10.07 0.79
N GLU A 98 10.59 -9.72 1.40
CA GLU A 98 11.56 -10.71 1.85
C GLU A 98 10.99 -11.61 2.95
N ALA A 99 10.30 -11.05 3.95
CA ALA A 99 9.63 -11.84 4.99
C ALA A 99 8.52 -12.74 4.42
N ALA A 100 7.73 -12.23 3.48
CA ALA A 100 6.68 -12.97 2.79
C ALA A 100 7.25 -14.15 2.00
N ALA A 101 8.39 -13.97 1.32
CA ALA A 101 9.08 -15.05 0.63
C ALA A 101 9.55 -16.15 1.59
N ARG A 102 10.09 -15.79 2.77
CA ARG A 102 10.51 -16.75 3.81
C ARG A 102 9.34 -17.59 4.35
N LEU A 103 8.13 -17.02 4.37
CA LEU A 103 6.91 -17.68 4.83
C LEU A 103 6.06 -18.28 3.69
N ASN A 104 6.57 -18.27 2.46
CA ASN A 104 5.89 -18.79 1.27
C ASN A 104 4.50 -18.17 1.00
N ILE A 105 4.33 -16.88 1.33
CA ILE A 105 3.12 -16.11 1.00
C ILE A 105 3.17 -15.75 -0.48
N LYS A 106 2.22 -16.26 -1.26
CA LYS A 106 2.25 -16.16 -2.74
C LYS A 106 1.44 -15.00 -3.31
N LEU A 107 0.55 -14.40 -2.52
CA LEU A 107 -0.34 -13.34 -2.97
C LEU A 107 -0.12 -12.06 -2.20
N ILE A 108 0.39 -11.05 -2.90
CA ILE A 108 0.50 -9.69 -2.41
C ILE A 108 -0.18 -8.77 -3.41
N VAL A 109 -1.17 -8.01 -2.95
CA VAL A 109 -1.91 -7.04 -3.77
C VAL A 109 -1.48 -5.63 -3.36
N GLN A 110 -0.89 -4.89 -4.29
CA GLN A 110 -0.51 -3.48 -4.08
C GLN A 110 -1.57 -2.57 -4.70
N ILE A 111 -2.18 -1.70 -3.90
CA ILE A 111 -3.08 -0.66 -4.40
C ILE A 111 -2.31 0.65 -4.52
N SER A 112 -2.35 1.25 -5.70
CA SER A 112 -1.77 2.56 -5.98
C SER A 112 -2.74 3.41 -6.79
N ALA A 113 -2.52 4.72 -6.82
CA ALA A 113 -3.25 5.64 -7.65
C ALA A 113 -2.32 6.19 -8.74
N ARG A 114 -2.87 6.43 -9.94
CA ARG A 114 -2.14 7.20 -10.96
C ARG A 114 -2.06 8.65 -10.50
N PRO A 115 -0.87 9.27 -10.44
CA PRO A 115 -0.78 10.71 -10.33
C PRO A 115 -1.56 11.33 -11.48
N THR A 116 -2.39 12.35 -11.20
CA THR A 116 -2.89 13.19 -12.28
C THR A 116 -1.71 14.00 -12.80
N ALA A 117 -0.99 13.45 -13.78
CA ALA A 117 -0.06 14.25 -14.55
C ALA A 117 -0.93 15.09 -15.48
N THR A 118 -0.93 16.41 -15.29
CA THR A 118 -1.13 17.31 -16.43
C THR A 118 -0.10 16.87 -17.45
N LEU A 119 -0.54 16.23 -18.53
CA LEU A 119 0.34 15.95 -19.65
C LEU A 119 0.98 17.29 -20.03
N PRO A 120 2.31 17.38 -20.20
CA PRO A 120 2.86 18.54 -20.89
C PRO A 120 2.12 18.59 -22.22
N THR A 121 1.47 19.72 -22.51
CA THR A 121 0.93 19.98 -23.84
C THR A 121 2.08 19.71 -24.79
N PHE A 122 1.96 18.66 -25.62
CA PHE A 122 2.86 18.48 -26.72
C PHE A 122 2.71 19.74 -27.57
N HIS A 123 3.69 20.65 -27.48
CA HIS A 123 3.85 21.67 -28.49
C HIS A 123 4.04 20.90 -29.79
N SER A 124 3.04 21.00 -30.66
CA SER A 124 3.08 20.45 -32.00
C SER A 124 4.38 20.92 -32.65
N CYS A 125 5.12 19.96 -33.22
CA CYS A 125 6.29 20.24 -34.04
C CYS A 125 5.89 21.30 -35.06
N PRO A 126 6.55 22.48 -35.11
CA PRO A 126 6.22 23.47 -36.13
C PRO A 126 6.46 22.86 -37.52
N PRO A 127 5.58 23.12 -38.50
CA PRO A 127 5.71 22.52 -39.83
C PRO A 127 7.08 22.88 -40.43
N SER A 128 7.79 21.89 -40.94
CA SER A 128 9.06 22.09 -41.64
C SER A 128 8.84 23.02 -42.84
N LYS A 129 9.67 24.06 -42.95
CA LYS A 129 9.64 24.95 -44.13
C LYS A 129 9.98 24.15 -45.39
N PRO A 130 9.25 24.35 -46.51
CA PRO A 130 9.56 23.67 -47.75
C PRO A 130 10.93 24.13 -48.29
N PRO A 131 11.65 23.25 -49.02
CA PRO A 131 12.97 23.57 -49.54
C PRO A 131 12.90 24.71 -50.57
N THR A 132 13.72 25.73 -50.35
CA THR A 132 14.01 26.78 -51.33
C THR A 132 14.73 26.18 -52.52
N LYS A 133 14.10 26.20 -53.70
CA LYS A 133 14.76 25.90 -54.97
C LYS A 133 15.65 27.09 -55.36
N HIS A 134 16.93 26.83 -55.57
CA HIS A 134 17.84 27.67 -56.36
C HIS A 134 18.26 26.89 -57.59
#